data_AF-A0A7C8DHF3-F1
#
_entry.id   AF-A0A7C8DHF3-F1
#
_cell.length_a   1.000
_cell.length_b   1.000
_cell.length_c   1.000
_cell.angle_alpha   90.00
_cell.angle_beta   90.00
_cell.angle_gamma   90.00
#
_symmetry.space_group_name_H-M   'P 1'
#
loop_
_entity.id
_entity.type
_entity.pdbx_description
1 polymer ?
#
loop_
_entity_poly.entity_id
_entity_poly.type
_entity_poly.pdbx_seq_one_letter_code
_entity_poly.pdbx_strand_id
1 'polypeptide(L)'
;MQVQGQEQDQSEIDARKASRVLIFVVAYQHERLIEGLFERVPEPLFNNDRIQFLVIDDAGGDATAEVLQRWIEAHDIHNVSVARNPVNQRYGGNQKLGYRYALEAGFDFTILLHGDAQYAPEMLPDFIDIWERTGAGVVLGTRMGSVESARAGGMPFYKVVANKGLTWFQNYLTGLELTEYHTGYRAYSSAFLRRVPFEINTNEYHFDTEMLLQAANIGAHIEEFDIPTHYGDEDCNVDGVQYGKDVLKETIRYRAHRLGMLCSLKYRDLEKGSGHYAVHGLDTAHAGALRVIDEMKPRRIVDLGCGSGIVARACREKGIEVTGVDLVEPDAGSVDHFEKADLGQPLPFDALDTDMVLMLDVIEELPSPEQLLLNLRNHSRALRPGKESPMVVVVTPNVAFISNRIALLFGRFNYTDRGILDIQHRRLFNRVALRRTLGDCGYAIEKITPVAIPWEAVVGGGIGRFLQSATGLLAKLWPSAFAFQFMVTCRPMPGVEQILRTREQLGTNAEIVPIPENEFEACC
;
A
#
# COMPACT_ATOMS: atom_id res chain seq x y z
N MET A 1 12.69 -14.57 -27.80
CA MET A 1 11.87 -13.80 -26.83
C MET A 1 10.43 -14.30 -26.77
N GLN A 2 9.71 -14.53 -27.89
CA GLN A 2 8.35 -15.11 -27.86
C GLN A 2 8.28 -16.57 -27.39
N VAL A 3 9.26 -17.41 -27.75
CA VAL A 3 9.28 -18.85 -27.34
C VAL A 3 9.52 -19.02 -25.84
N GLN A 4 10.40 -18.20 -25.23
CA GLN A 4 10.68 -18.25 -23.78
C GLN A 4 9.49 -17.79 -22.93
N GLY A 5 8.68 -16.84 -23.42
CA GLY A 5 7.45 -16.43 -22.73
C GLY A 5 6.35 -17.48 -22.76
N GLN A 6 6.24 -18.26 -23.84
CA GLN A 6 5.24 -19.34 -23.96
C GLN A 6 5.60 -20.57 -23.11
N GLU A 7 6.88 -20.91 -22.99
CA GLU A 7 7.32 -22.01 -22.11
C GLU A 7 7.14 -21.69 -20.62
N GLN A 8 7.36 -20.43 -20.21
CA GLN A 8 7.10 -20.00 -18.84
C GLN A 8 5.61 -20.04 -18.49
N ASP A 9 4.75 -19.53 -19.37
CA ASP A 9 3.29 -19.52 -19.17
C ASP A 9 2.71 -20.94 -19.05
N GLN A 10 3.16 -21.87 -19.89
CA GLN A 10 2.73 -23.27 -19.81
C GLN A 10 3.19 -23.94 -18.50
N SER A 11 4.42 -23.67 -18.04
CA SER A 11 4.93 -24.24 -16.79
C SER A 11 4.16 -23.77 -15.56
N GLU A 12 3.68 -22.51 -15.55
CA GLU A 12 2.86 -21.98 -14.48
C GLU A 12 1.45 -22.57 -14.47
N ILE A 13 0.86 -22.77 -15.64
CA ILE A 13 -0.44 -23.45 -15.79
C ILE A 13 -0.33 -24.90 -15.28
N ASP A 14 0.73 -25.61 -15.67
CA ASP A 14 0.93 -27.00 -15.25
C ASP A 14 1.16 -27.09 -13.72
N ALA A 15 1.85 -26.11 -13.13
CA ALA A 15 1.98 -26.01 -11.68
C ALA A 15 0.62 -25.78 -10.99
N ARG A 16 -0.22 -24.88 -11.52
CA ARG A 16 -1.57 -24.63 -10.98
C ARG A 16 -2.49 -25.84 -11.12
N LYS A 17 -2.37 -26.63 -12.19
CA LYS A 17 -3.10 -27.90 -12.35
C LYS A 17 -2.73 -28.95 -11.30
N ALA A 18 -1.59 -28.83 -10.65
CA ALA A 18 -1.17 -29.70 -9.55
C ALA A 18 -1.52 -29.12 -8.16
N SER A 19 -2.05 -27.88 -8.10
CA SER A 19 -2.34 -27.16 -6.86
C SER A 19 -3.58 -27.67 -6.12
N ARG A 20 -3.65 -27.40 -4.82
CA ARG A 20 -4.74 -27.86 -3.95
C ARG A 20 -5.86 -26.83 -3.86
N VAL A 21 -7.10 -27.29 -3.95
CA VAL A 21 -8.31 -26.46 -3.93
C VAL A 21 -9.17 -26.79 -2.71
N LEU A 22 -9.56 -25.76 -1.97
CA LEU A 22 -10.54 -25.86 -0.88
C LEU A 22 -11.90 -25.37 -1.37
N ILE A 23 -12.93 -26.20 -1.22
CA ILE A 23 -14.32 -25.79 -1.39
C ILE A 23 -14.88 -25.58 0.01
N PHE A 24 -15.07 -24.32 0.36
CA PHE A 24 -15.52 -23.88 1.67
C PHE A 24 -17.04 -23.68 1.67
N VAL A 25 -17.75 -24.51 2.46
CA VAL A 25 -19.21 -24.47 2.56
C VAL A 25 -19.62 -23.89 3.90
N VAL A 26 -20.39 -22.80 3.89
CA VAL A 26 -20.98 -22.23 5.12
C VAL A 26 -22.40 -22.72 5.27
N ALA A 27 -22.73 -23.29 6.43
CA ALA A 27 -24.07 -23.75 6.74
C ALA A 27 -24.60 -23.19 8.06
N TYR A 28 -25.85 -22.71 8.06
CA TYR A 28 -26.55 -22.32 9.27
C TYR A 28 -28.03 -22.69 9.13
N GLN A 29 -28.47 -23.70 9.90
CA GLN A 29 -29.84 -24.20 9.84
C GLN A 29 -30.26 -24.74 8.46
N HIS A 30 -29.46 -25.66 7.89
CA HIS A 30 -29.66 -26.21 6.55
C HIS A 30 -29.88 -27.73 6.53
N GLU A 31 -30.39 -28.31 7.62
CA GLU A 31 -30.64 -29.77 7.72
C GLU A 31 -31.44 -30.35 6.53
N ARG A 32 -32.30 -29.54 5.89
CA ARG A 32 -33.17 -29.97 4.78
C ARG A 32 -32.58 -29.76 3.40
N LEU A 33 -31.53 -28.96 3.28
CA LEU A 33 -30.97 -28.51 2.01
C LEU A 33 -29.59 -29.09 1.75
N ILE A 34 -28.83 -29.40 2.80
CA ILE A 34 -27.42 -29.77 2.68
C ILE A 34 -27.20 -31.06 1.87
N GLU A 35 -28.04 -32.09 2.02
CA GLU A 35 -27.91 -33.32 1.22
C GLU A 35 -28.14 -33.04 -0.27
N GLY A 36 -29.21 -32.31 -0.59
CA GLY A 36 -29.53 -31.95 -1.98
C GLY A 36 -28.47 -31.05 -2.63
N LEU A 37 -27.77 -30.22 -1.85
CA LEU A 37 -26.60 -29.49 -2.33
C LEU A 37 -25.48 -30.45 -2.75
N PHE A 38 -25.12 -31.39 -1.88
CA PHE A 38 -24.03 -32.34 -2.12
C PHE A 38 -24.35 -33.34 -3.23
N GLU A 39 -25.62 -33.72 -3.42
CA GLU A 39 -26.06 -34.52 -4.57
C GLU A 39 -25.87 -33.82 -5.92
N ARG A 40 -25.86 -32.48 -5.94
CA ARG A 40 -25.63 -31.67 -7.15
C ARG A 40 -24.15 -31.39 -7.42
N VAL A 41 -23.26 -31.65 -6.47
CA VAL A 41 -21.82 -31.49 -6.67
C VAL A 41 -21.36 -32.51 -7.73
N PRO A 42 -20.60 -32.08 -8.77
CA PRO A 42 -20.11 -33.00 -9.78
C PRO A 42 -19.27 -34.14 -9.17
N GLU A 43 -19.65 -35.38 -9.44
CA GLU A 43 -19.01 -36.60 -8.93
C GLU A 43 -17.47 -36.63 -9.08
N PRO A 44 -16.87 -36.14 -10.19
CA PRO A 44 -15.41 -36.10 -10.32
C PRO A 44 -14.69 -35.29 -9.24
N LEU A 45 -15.36 -34.34 -8.58
CA LEU A 45 -14.76 -33.53 -7.52
C LEU A 45 -14.58 -34.31 -6.21
N PHE A 46 -15.43 -35.30 -5.93
CA PHE A 46 -15.27 -36.16 -4.77
C PHE A 46 -14.11 -37.15 -4.91
N ASN A 47 -13.77 -37.50 -6.15
CA ASN A 47 -12.71 -38.46 -6.48
C ASN A 47 -11.36 -37.78 -6.83
N ASN A 48 -11.19 -36.50 -6.49
CA ASN A 48 -10.01 -35.73 -6.82
C ASN A 48 -9.20 -35.38 -5.55
N ASP A 49 -8.01 -35.98 -5.42
CA ASP A 49 -7.11 -35.82 -4.26
C ASP A 49 -6.64 -34.38 -4.02
N ARG A 50 -6.70 -33.50 -5.04
CA ARG A 50 -6.34 -32.08 -4.87
C ARG A 50 -7.45 -31.26 -4.24
N ILE A 51 -8.68 -31.76 -4.25
CA ILE A 51 -9.87 -31.03 -3.83
C ILE A 51 -10.30 -31.52 -2.45
N GLN A 52 -10.53 -30.58 -1.54
CA GLN A 52 -11.14 -30.86 -0.25
C GLN A 52 -12.34 -29.96 -0.03
N PHE A 53 -13.42 -30.52 0.50
CA PHE A 53 -14.57 -29.77 0.98
C PHE A 53 -14.46 -29.59 2.49
N LEU A 54 -14.61 -28.36 2.96
CA LEU A 54 -14.76 -28.05 4.37
C LEU A 54 -16.13 -27.41 4.59
N VAL A 55 -17.00 -28.12 5.29
CA VAL A 55 -18.30 -27.60 5.71
C VAL A 55 -18.19 -27.08 7.14
N ILE A 56 -18.56 -25.81 7.34
CA ILE A 56 -18.66 -25.21 8.67
C ILE A 56 -20.13 -24.99 9.01
N ASP A 57 -20.61 -25.74 10.00
CA ASP A 57 -21.87 -25.46 10.70
C ASP A 57 -21.64 -24.30 11.69
N ASP A 58 -22.27 -23.15 11.42
CA ASP A 58 -22.07 -21.91 12.17
C ASP A 58 -22.89 -21.84 13.47
N ALA A 59 -22.73 -22.86 14.31
CA ALA A 59 -23.45 -23.03 15.57
C ALA A 59 -24.98 -23.03 15.37
N GLY A 60 -25.47 -23.71 14.32
CA GLY A 60 -26.88 -23.96 14.12
C GLY A 60 -27.49 -24.77 15.26
N GLY A 61 -28.80 -24.58 15.51
CA GLY A 61 -29.55 -25.35 16.49
C GLY A 61 -30.16 -26.65 15.93
N ASP A 62 -29.95 -26.92 14.64
CA ASP A 62 -30.52 -28.07 13.93
C ASP A 62 -29.48 -29.19 13.74
N ALA A 63 -29.85 -30.24 13.00
CA ALA A 63 -29.02 -31.43 12.80
C ALA A 63 -28.16 -31.36 11.51
N THR A 64 -27.80 -30.15 11.03
CA THR A 64 -27.10 -29.97 9.74
C THR A 64 -25.82 -30.80 9.65
N ALA A 65 -24.97 -30.75 10.68
CA ALA A 65 -23.70 -31.47 10.70
C ALA A 65 -23.90 -33.00 10.74
N GLU A 66 -24.86 -33.47 11.54
CA GLU A 66 -25.17 -34.90 11.70
C GLU A 66 -25.84 -35.51 10.47
N VAL A 67 -26.64 -34.73 9.74
CA VAL A 67 -27.21 -35.13 8.45
C VAL A 67 -26.10 -35.31 7.43
N LEU A 68 -25.24 -34.30 7.26
CA LEU A 68 -24.16 -34.37 6.28
C LEU A 68 -23.16 -35.49 6.59
N GLN A 69 -22.81 -35.70 7.86
CA GLN A 69 -21.91 -36.78 8.26
C GLN A 69 -22.45 -38.17 7.87
N ARG A 70 -23.76 -38.40 8.05
CA ARG A 70 -24.41 -39.64 7.63
C ARG A 70 -24.41 -39.80 6.11
N TRP A 71 -24.62 -38.71 5.37
CA TRP A 71 -24.56 -38.71 3.91
C TRP A 71 -23.15 -39.08 3.41
N ILE A 72 -22.10 -38.49 4.01
CA ILE A 72 -20.69 -38.77 3.71
C ILE A 72 -20.37 -40.26 3.92
N GLU A 73 -20.78 -40.82 5.07
CA GLU A 73 -20.55 -42.23 5.40
C GLU A 73 -21.30 -43.19 4.47
N ALA A 74 -22.54 -42.84 4.08
CA ALA A 74 -23.35 -43.65 3.18
C ALA A 74 -22.81 -43.70 1.74
N HIS A 75 -22.11 -42.66 1.31
CA HIS A 75 -21.56 -42.54 -0.05
C HIS A 75 -20.04 -42.80 -0.13
N ASP A 76 -19.40 -43.17 0.98
CA ASP A 76 -17.96 -43.46 1.09
C ASP A 76 -17.08 -42.29 0.59
N ILE A 77 -17.45 -41.06 0.94
CA ILE A 77 -16.75 -39.85 0.51
C ILE A 77 -15.62 -39.51 1.50
N HIS A 78 -14.39 -39.35 1.00
CA HIS A 78 -13.22 -39.17 1.87
C HIS A 78 -12.68 -37.74 1.92
N ASN A 79 -13.03 -36.89 0.95
CA ASN A 79 -12.50 -35.53 0.83
C ASN A 79 -13.45 -34.44 1.33
N VAL A 80 -14.46 -34.80 2.13
CA VAL A 80 -15.39 -33.85 2.78
C VAL A 80 -15.21 -33.93 4.30
N SER A 81 -14.91 -32.79 4.92
CA SER A 81 -14.84 -32.67 6.38
C SER A 81 -15.88 -31.69 6.92
N VAL A 82 -16.50 -32.03 8.04
CA VAL A 82 -17.50 -31.21 8.72
C VAL A 82 -16.90 -30.67 10.02
N ALA A 83 -16.98 -29.37 10.21
CA ALA A 83 -16.60 -28.67 11.43
C ALA A 83 -17.79 -27.88 11.96
N ARG A 84 -17.84 -27.67 13.28
CA ARG A 84 -18.88 -26.89 13.94
C ARG A 84 -18.26 -25.76 14.74
N ASN A 85 -18.73 -24.55 14.51
CA ASN A 85 -18.30 -23.39 15.29
C ASN A 85 -18.89 -23.46 16.70
N PRO A 86 -18.12 -23.04 17.73
CA PRO A 86 -18.63 -22.99 19.10
C PRO A 86 -19.64 -21.86 19.31
N VAL A 87 -19.55 -20.79 18.52
CA VAL A 87 -20.46 -19.64 18.53
C VAL A 87 -20.66 -19.13 17.11
N ASN A 88 -21.86 -18.61 16.82
CA ASN A 88 -22.20 -18.06 15.51
C ASN A 88 -21.27 -16.90 15.13
N GLN A 89 -20.60 -17.03 13.99
CA GLN A 89 -19.62 -16.08 13.47
C GLN A 89 -20.21 -15.08 12.48
N ARG A 90 -21.46 -15.30 12.04
CA ARG A 90 -22.11 -14.56 10.94
C ARG A 90 -21.35 -14.74 9.62
N TYR A 91 -21.86 -14.14 8.56
CA TYR A 91 -21.37 -14.34 7.20
C TYR A 91 -19.87 -14.07 7.03
N GLY A 92 -19.41 -12.85 7.34
CA GLY A 92 -18.00 -12.47 7.19
C GLY A 92 -17.07 -13.20 8.17
N GLY A 93 -17.57 -13.58 9.35
CA GLY A 93 -16.77 -14.34 10.32
C GLY A 93 -16.44 -15.75 9.83
N ASN A 94 -17.42 -16.45 9.26
CA ASN A 94 -17.19 -17.77 8.65
C ASN A 94 -16.20 -17.70 7.49
N GLN A 95 -16.34 -16.70 6.62
CA GLN A 95 -15.39 -16.50 5.52
C GLN A 95 -13.95 -16.36 6.01
N LYS A 96 -13.72 -15.57 7.06
CA LYS A 96 -12.38 -15.44 7.65
C LYS A 96 -11.84 -16.78 8.15
N LEU A 97 -12.67 -17.60 8.80
CA LEU A 97 -12.27 -18.93 9.27
C LEU A 97 -11.89 -19.85 8.10
N GLY A 98 -12.73 -19.90 7.07
CA GLY A 98 -12.48 -20.71 5.87
C GLY A 98 -11.19 -20.29 5.16
N TYR A 99 -10.98 -18.98 4.96
CA TYR A 99 -9.76 -18.47 4.31
C TYR A 99 -8.52 -18.66 5.16
N ARG A 100 -8.60 -18.48 6.48
CA ARG A 100 -7.47 -18.76 7.38
C ARG A 100 -7.10 -20.24 7.34
N TYR A 101 -8.09 -21.13 7.44
CA TYR A 101 -7.87 -22.57 7.31
C TYR A 101 -7.21 -22.93 5.98
N ALA A 102 -7.69 -22.35 4.87
CA ALA A 102 -7.11 -22.58 3.54
C ALA A 102 -5.61 -22.25 3.51
N LEU A 103 -5.23 -21.10 4.06
CA LEU A 103 -3.85 -20.66 4.13
C LEU A 103 -2.98 -21.57 5.01
N GLU A 104 -3.49 -21.98 6.18
CA GLU A 104 -2.75 -22.82 7.13
C GLU A 104 -2.57 -24.25 6.64
N ALA A 105 -3.62 -24.81 6.02
CA ALA A 105 -3.60 -26.16 5.47
C ALA A 105 -2.89 -26.25 4.11
N GLY A 106 -2.36 -25.13 3.58
CA GLY A 106 -1.57 -25.11 2.35
C GLY A 106 -2.38 -25.35 1.08
N PHE A 107 -3.60 -24.83 1.03
CA PHE A 107 -4.36 -24.73 -0.21
C PHE A 107 -3.90 -23.53 -1.03
N ASP A 108 -4.11 -23.60 -2.34
CA ASP A 108 -3.69 -22.55 -3.28
C ASP A 108 -4.88 -21.73 -3.78
N PHE A 109 -6.09 -22.31 -3.75
CA PHE A 109 -7.32 -21.69 -4.20
C PHE A 109 -8.48 -22.10 -3.30
N THR A 110 -9.35 -21.15 -2.95
CA THR A 110 -10.52 -21.39 -2.10
C THR A 110 -11.77 -20.86 -2.74
N ILE A 111 -12.81 -21.69 -2.85
CA ILE A 111 -14.11 -21.34 -3.41
C ILE A 111 -15.15 -21.34 -2.28
N LEU A 112 -15.91 -20.26 -2.13
CA LEU A 112 -17.03 -20.17 -1.20
C LEU A 112 -18.30 -20.71 -1.87
N LEU A 113 -18.91 -21.71 -1.24
CA LEU A 113 -20.22 -22.26 -1.60
C LEU A 113 -21.19 -22.06 -0.44
N HIS A 114 -22.42 -21.63 -0.73
CA HIS A 114 -23.44 -21.47 0.30
C HIS A 114 -24.18 -22.80 0.54
N GLY A 115 -24.41 -23.14 1.81
CA GLY A 115 -25.14 -24.33 2.22
C GLY A 115 -26.65 -24.31 1.94
N ASP A 116 -27.19 -23.16 1.52
CA ASP A 116 -28.61 -22.97 1.18
C ASP A 116 -28.99 -23.44 -0.23
N ALA A 117 -28.03 -23.97 -0.99
CA ALA A 117 -28.22 -24.45 -2.37
C ALA A 117 -28.68 -23.41 -3.40
N GLN A 118 -28.58 -22.10 -3.09
CA GLN A 118 -28.89 -21.02 -4.03
C GLN A 118 -27.88 -20.93 -5.18
N TYR A 119 -26.61 -21.23 -4.89
CA TYR A 119 -25.56 -21.28 -5.90
C TYR A 119 -25.45 -22.68 -6.51
N ALA A 120 -25.12 -22.72 -7.80
CA ALA A 120 -24.96 -23.96 -8.55
C ALA A 120 -23.59 -24.60 -8.24
N PRO A 121 -23.52 -25.69 -7.43
CA PRO A 121 -22.26 -26.42 -7.25
C PRO A 121 -21.75 -27.03 -8.55
N GLU A 122 -22.61 -27.16 -9.58
CA GLU A 122 -22.24 -27.61 -10.91
C GLU A 122 -21.20 -26.69 -11.59
N MET A 123 -21.09 -25.43 -11.14
CA MET A 123 -20.13 -24.43 -11.65
C MET A 123 -18.78 -24.44 -10.91
N LEU A 124 -18.59 -25.31 -9.91
CA LEU A 124 -17.30 -25.44 -9.21
C LEU A 124 -16.12 -25.73 -10.15
N PRO A 125 -16.25 -26.59 -11.19
CA PRO A 125 -15.17 -26.80 -12.17
C PRO A 125 -14.78 -25.52 -12.92
N ASP A 126 -15.74 -24.67 -13.31
CA ASP A 126 -15.44 -23.44 -14.04
C ASP A 126 -14.59 -22.45 -13.23
N PHE A 127 -14.82 -22.35 -11.92
CA PHE A 127 -13.96 -21.56 -11.02
C PHE A 127 -12.51 -22.06 -11.06
N ILE A 128 -12.32 -23.37 -10.98
CA ILE A 128 -11.01 -24.02 -10.97
C ILE A 128 -10.32 -23.79 -12.32
N ASP A 129 -11.02 -24.07 -13.42
CA ASP A 129 -10.48 -23.95 -14.78
C ASP A 129 -10.07 -22.50 -15.12
N ILE A 130 -10.89 -21.52 -14.73
CA ILE A 130 -10.57 -20.10 -14.91
C ILE A 130 -9.31 -19.75 -14.13
N TRP A 131 -9.23 -20.12 -12.85
CA TRP A 131 -8.06 -19.82 -12.02
C TRP A 131 -6.79 -20.51 -12.52
N GLU A 132 -6.85 -21.79 -12.89
CA GLU A 132 -5.71 -22.53 -13.44
C GLU A 132 -5.15 -21.85 -14.70
N ARG A 133 -6.04 -21.35 -15.56
CA ARG A 133 -5.68 -20.67 -16.81
C ARG A 133 -5.15 -19.24 -16.60
N THR A 134 -5.77 -18.45 -15.73
CA THR A 134 -5.51 -17.01 -15.64
C THR A 134 -4.63 -16.60 -14.45
N GLY A 135 -4.49 -17.48 -13.45
CA GLY A 135 -3.83 -17.16 -12.19
C GLY A 135 -4.51 -16.02 -11.42
N ALA A 136 -5.80 -15.77 -11.67
CA ALA A 136 -6.53 -14.65 -11.07
C ALA A 136 -6.48 -14.66 -9.54
N GLY A 137 -6.34 -13.48 -8.95
CA GLY A 137 -6.38 -13.30 -7.51
C GLY A 137 -7.78 -13.57 -6.96
N VAL A 138 -8.79 -13.16 -7.72
CA VAL A 138 -10.22 -13.27 -7.40
C VAL A 138 -10.96 -13.80 -8.63
N VAL A 139 -11.85 -14.76 -8.45
CA VAL A 139 -12.78 -15.22 -9.48
C VAL A 139 -14.20 -15.07 -8.94
N LEU A 140 -15.11 -14.52 -9.74
CA LEU A 140 -16.50 -14.24 -9.34
C LEU A 140 -17.49 -14.91 -10.29
N GLY A 141 -18.49 -15.58 -9.74
CA GLY A 141 -19.66 -16.02 -10.50
C GLY A 141 -20.72 -14.93 -10.50
N THR A 142 -20.97 -14.28 -11.64
CA THR A 142 -21.94 -13.17 -11.75
C THR A 142 -23.31 -13.65 -12.20
N ARG A 143 -24.36 -13.17 -11.53
CA ARG A 143 -25.76 -13.39 -11.97
C ARG A 143 -26.21 -12.32 -12.96
N MET A 144 -25.39 -11.30 -13.19
CA MET A 144 -25.76 -10.06 -13.86
C MET A 144 -25.12 -9.90 -15.24
N GLY A 145 -24.54 -10.96 -15.82
CA GLY A 145 -23.99 -10.98 -17.17
C GLY A 145 -24.95 -10.43 -18.23
N SER A 146 -26.24 -10.67 -18.05
CA SER A 146 -27.29 -9.96 -18.79
C SER A 146 -28.51 -9.67 -17.89
N VAL A 147 -29.25 -8.59 -18.20
CA VAL A 147 -30.52 -8.29 -17.50
C VAL A 147 -31.55 -9.40 -17.75
N GLU A 148 -31.46 -10.07 -18.89
CA GLU A 148 -32.35 -11.15 -19.30
C GLU A 148 -32.09 -12.42 -18.50
N SER A 149 -30.83 -12.80 -18.29
CA SER A 149 -30.45 -13.95 -17.45
C SER A 149 -30.82 -13.74 -15.98
N ALA A 150 -30.58 -12.54 -15.44
CA ALA A 150 -30.95 -12.20 -14.06
C ALA A 150 -32.47 -12.29 -13.81
N ARG A 151 -33.28 -11.88 -14.80
CA ARG A 151 -34.75 -11.94 -14.72
C ARG A 151 -35.30 -13.34 -14.98
N ALA A 152 -34.67 -14.10 -15.88
CA ALA A 152 -35.07 -15.47 -16.17
C ALA A 152 -34.99 -16.39 -14.94
N GLY A 153 -34.05 -16.10 -14.02
CA GLY A 153 -33.93 -16.83 -12.76
C GLY A 153 -34.79 -16.31 -11.59
N GLY A 154 -35.75 -15.41 -11.84
CA GLY A 154 -36.73 -14.99 -10.84
C GLY A 154 -36.37 -13.76 -10.00
N MET A 155 -35.27 -13.05 -10.28
CA MET A 155 -34.88 -11.87 -9.49
C MET A 155 -35.89 -10.71 -9.65
N PRO A 156 -36.41 -10.13 -8.55
CA PRO A 156 -37.28 -8.95 -8.61
C PRO A 156 -36.62 -7.75 -9.30
N PHE A 157 -37.36 -7.07 -10.18
CA PHE A 157 -36.81 -5.97 -11.00
C PHE A 157 -36.15 -4.84 -10.19
N TYR A 158 -36.74 -4.49 -9.03
CA TYR A 158 -36.15 -3.45 -8.17
C TYR A 158 -34.77 -3.86 -7.60
N LYS A 159 -34.54 -5.15 -7.34
CA LYS A 159 -33.23 -5.68 -6.91
C LYS A 159 -32.21 -5.60 -8.04
N VAL A 160 -32.62 -5.91 -9.27
CA VAL A 160 -31.77 -5.77 -10.48
C VAL A 160 -31.32 -4.31 -10.65
N VAL A 161 -32.24 -3.35 -10.57
CA VAL A 161 -31.93 -1.91 -10.71
C VAL A 161 -31.05 -1.43 -9.57
N ALA A 162 -31.35 -1.80 -8.33
CA ALA A 162 -30.53 -1.44 -7.17
C ALA A 162 -29.10 -1.99 -7.29
N ASN A 163 -28.94 -3.26 -7.64
CA ASN A 163 -27.64 -3.91 -7.84
C ASN A 163 -26.82 -3.20 -8.92
N LYS A 164 -27.42 -2.93 -10.10
CA LYS A 164 -26.72 -2.19 -11.17
C LYS A 164 -26.34 -0.77 -10.75
N GLY A 165 -27.21 -0.08 -10.01
CA GLY A 165 -26.95 1.27 -9.52
C GLY A 165 -25.79 1.34 -8.53
N LEU A 166 -25.75 0.41 -7.56
CA LEU A 166 -24.64 0.31 -6.62
C LEU A 166 -23.34 -0.12 -7.32
N THR A 167 -23.41 -1.13 -8.19
CA THR A 167 -22.25 -1.60 -8.98
C THR A 167 -21.64 -0.47 -9.82
N TRP A 168 -22.46 0.32 -10.52
CA TRP A 168 -21.99 1.48 -11.28
C TRP A 168 -21.26 2.49 -10.38
N PHE A 169 -21.83 2.81 -9.21
CA PHE A 169 -21.23 3.74 -8.27
C PHE A 169 -19.90 3.21 -7.70
N GLN A 170 -19.81 1.90 -7.41
CA GLN A 170 -18.61 1.26 -6.92
C GLN A 170 -17.51 1.21 -7.98
N ASN A 171 -17.84 0.86 -9.23
CA ASN A 171 -16.91 0.93 -10.36
C ASN A 171 -16.36 2.35 -10.55
N TYR A 172 -17.23 3.37 -10.48
CA TYR A 172 -16.79 4.77 -10.58
C TYR A 172 -15.77 5.17 -9.49
N LEU A 173 -15.98 4.74 -8.25
CA LEU A 173 -15.07 5.08 -7.15
C LEU A 173 -13.78 4.25 -7.13
N THR A 174 -13.86 2.99 -7.57
CA THR A 174 -12.74 2.04 -7.54
C THR A 174 -11.87 2.06 -8.78
N GLY A 175 -12.45 2.42 -9.93
CA GLY A 175 -11.82 2.26 -11.25
C GLY A 175 -11.85 0.83 -11.78
N LEU A 176 -12.59 -0.09 -11.13
CA LEU A 176 -12.87 -1.41 -11.68
C LEU A 176 -14.02 -1.35 -12.69
N GLU A 177 -14.21 -2.44 -13.44
CA GLU A 177 -15.25 -2.60 -14.44
C GLU A 177 -16.08 -3.86 -14.18
N LEU A 178 -16.42 -4.13 -12.89
CA LEU A 178 -17.12 -5.35 -12.51
C LEU A 178 -18.59 -5.35 -12.98
N THR A 179 -19.10 -6.52 -13.35
CA THR A 179 -20.50 -6.72 -13.71
C THR A 179 -21.42 -6.77 -12.49
N GLU A 180 -20.94 -7.31 -11.36
CA GLU A 180 -21.69 -7.43 -10.10
C GLU A 180 -20.76 -7.41 -8.87
N TYR A 181 -20.95 -6.46 -7.94
CA TYR A 181 -20.24 -6.46 -6.64
C TYR A 181 -20.86 -7.35 -5.57
N HIS A 182 -22.10 -7.80 -5.79
CA HIS A 182 -22.99 -8.35 -4.74
C HIS A 182 -23.25 -9.86 -4.89
N THR A 183 -22.54 -10.54 -5.79
CA THR A 183 -22.55 -12.00 -5.83
C THR A 183 -21.88 -12.57 -4.58
N GLY A 184 -22.42 -13.65 -4.02
CA GLY A 184 -21.79 -14.42 -2.95
C GLY A 184 -20.96 -15.61 -3.46
N TYR A 185 -21.04 -15.93 -4.77
CA TYR A 185 -20.28 -17.03 -5.34
C TYR A 185 -18.91 -16.56 -5.79
N ARG A 186 -17.89 -16.86 -4.97
CA ARG A 186 -16.57 -16.25 -5.10
C ARG A 186 -15.49 -17.26 -4.82
N ALA A 187 -14.35 -17.03 -5.44
CA ALA A 187 -13.13 -17.75 -5.13
C ALA A 187 -11.93 -16.82 -5.06
N TYR A 188 -10.98 -17.20 -4.22
CA TYR A 188 -9.80 -16.41 -3.92
C TYR A 188 -8.56 -17.31 -3.97
N SER A 189 -7.52 -16.83 -4.65
CA SER A 189 -6.20 -17.47 -4.55
C SER A 189 -5.58 -17.21 -3.19
N SER A 190 -4.83 -18.18 -2.68
CA SER A 190 -4.06 -18.03 -1.46
C SER A 190 -2.98 -16.96 -1.59
N ALA A 191 -2.44 -16.74 -2.80
CA ALA A 191 -1.54 -15.63 -3.08
C ALA A 191 -2.22 -14.27 -2.84
N PHE A 192 -3.47 -14.10 -3.26
CA PHE A 192 -4.25 -12.89 -2.96
C PHE A 192 -4.57 -12.78 -1.46
N LEU A 193 -5.04 -13.86 -0.83
CA LEU A 193 -5.41 -13.86 0.59
C LEU A 193 -4.24 -13.51 1.52
N ARG A 194 -3.00 -13.91 1.19
CA ARG A 194 -1.80 -13.54 1.96
C ARG A 194 -1.47 -12.05 1.91
N ARG A 195 -1.87 -11.36 0.84
CA ARG A 195 -1.60 -9.93 0.64
C ARG A 195 -2.59 -9.02 1.33
N VAL A 196 -3.78 -9.50 1.70
CA VAL A 196 -4.85 -8.64 2.23
C VAL A 196 -5.19 -8.97 3.69
N PRO A 197 -5.42 -7.98 4.56
CA PRO A 197 -5.75 -8.19 5.96
C PRO A 197 -7.26 -8.48 6.12
N PHE A 198 -7.74 -9.59 5.55
CA PHE A 198 -9.16 -9.93 5.54
C PHE A 198 -9.74 -10.17 6.95
N GLU A 199 -8.92 -10.54 7.93
CA GLU A 199 -9.39 -10.86 9.29
C GLU A 199 -9.98 -9.67 10.05
N ILE A 200 -9.53 -8.45 9.73
CA ILE A 200 -10.03 -7.20 10.33
C ILE A 200 -11.25 -6.63 9.61
N ASN A 201 -11.75 -7.30 8.57
CA ASN A 201 -12.98 -6.91 7.88
C ASN A 201 -14.20 -7.10 8.79
N THR A 202 -15.38 -6.70 8.35
CA THR A 202 -16.63 -6.92 9.09
C THR A 202 -16.98 -8.41 9.20
N ASN A 203 -17.83 -8.78 10.16
CA ASN A 203 -18.45 -10.12 10.19
C ASN A 203 -19.81 -10.15 9.46
N GLU A 204 -20.28 -9.00 8.95
CA GLU A 204 -21.56 -8.87 8.25
C GLU A 204 -21.44 -9.11 6.74
N TYR A 205 -22.56 -9.10 6.03
CA TYR A 205 -22.66 -9.34 4.59
C TYR A 205 -21.79 -8.43 3.70
N HIS A 206 -21.47 -7.20 4.13
CA HIS A 206 -20.62 -6.30 3.35
C HIS A 206 -19.11 -6.66 3.42
N PHE A 207 -18.72 -7.74 4.12
CA PHE A 207 -17.37 -8.31 4.10
C PHE A 207 -16.87 -8.49 2.66
N ASP A 208 -17.76 -9.00 1.81
CA ASP A 208 -17.55 -9.22 0.39
C ASP A 208 -17.16 -7.95 -0.37
N THR A 209 -17.77 -6.82 -0.02
CA THR A 209 -17.38 -5.53 -0.59
C THR A 209 -15.99 -5.15 -0.11
N GLU A 210 -15.66 -5.33 1.17
CA GLU A 210 -14.34 -5.02 1.70
C GLU A 210 -13.22 -5.83 1.01
N MET A 211 -13.46 -7.11 0.71
CA MET A 211 -12.55 -7.96 -0.07
C MET A 211 -12.31 -7.42 -1.50
N LEU A 212 -13.37 -6.99 -2.20
CA LEU A 212 -13.22 -6.42 -3.54
C LEU A 212 -12.54 -5.05 -3.53
N LEU A 213 -12.77 -4.24 -2.49
CA LEU A 213 -12.05 -2.98 -2.30
C LEU A 213 -10.57 -3.22 -1.98
N GLN A 214 -10.24 -4.28 -1.23
CA GLN A 214 -8.87 -4.73 -1.02
C GLN A 214 -8.20 -5.19 -2.33
N ALA A 215 -8.90 -6.00 -3.12
CA ALA A 215 -8.45 -6.41 -4.46
C ALA A 215 -8.17 -5.20 -5.37
N ALA A 216 -9.08 -4.23 -5.39
CA ALA A 216 -8.90 -2.98 -6.12
C ALA A 216 -7.68 -2.19 -5.62
N ASN A 217 -7.43 -2.15 -4.30
CA ASN A 217 -6.33 -1.37 -3.75
C ASN A 217 -4.96 -1.89 -4.19
N ILE A 218 -4.79 -3.21 -4.15
CA ILE A 218 -3.50 -3.87 -4.44
C ILE A 218 -3.32 -4.20 -5.92
N GLY A 219 -4.31 -3.86 -6.76
CA GLY A 219 -4.33 -4.14 -8.19
C GLY A 219 -4.38 -5.64 -8.51
N ALA A 220 -5.17 -6.41 -7.75
CA ALA A 220 -5.33 -7.84 -7.99
C ALA A 220 -6.03 -8.10 -9.33
N HIS A 221 -5.65 -9.19 -10.02
CA HIS A 221 -6.35 -9.66 -11.21
C HIS A 221 -7.69 -10.30 -10.80
N ILE A 222 -8.79 -9.83 -11.39
CA ILE A 222 -10.16 -10.30 -11.11
C ILE A 222 -10.77 -10.82 -12.40
N GLU A 223 -11.33 -12.03 -12.35
CA GLU A 223 -12.09 -12.65 -13.44
C GLU A 223 -13.56 -12.82 -13.05
N GLU A 224 -14.47 -12.67 -14.02
CA GLU A 224 -15.91 -12.87 -13.84
C GLU A 224 -16.44 -13.84 -14.89
N PHE A 225 -17.38 -14.71 -14.52
CA PHE A 225 -18.10 -15.56 -15.46
C PHE A 225 -19.57 -15.74 -15.05
N ASP A 226 -20.42 -16.01 -16.03
CA ASP A 226 -21.86 -16.06 -15.83
C ASP A 226 -22.30 -17.33 -15.09
N ILE A 227 -23.16 -17.16 -14.09
CA ILE A 227 -23.79 -18.24 -13.36
C ILE A 227 -25.32 -18.17 -13.45
N PRO A 228 -26.03 -19.31 -13.39
CA PRO A 228 -27.48 -19.32 -13.37
C PRO A 228 -28.03 -18.64 -12.11
N THR A 229 -29.20 -18.02 -12.24
CA THR A 229 -29.90 -17.38 -11.12
C THR A 229 -31.02 -18.30 -10.63
N HIS A 230 -31.01 -18.63 -9.34
CA HIS A 230 -32.08 -19.40 -8.69
C HIS A 230 -32.66 -18.56 -7.55
N TYR A 231 -33.80 -17.89 -7.78
CA TYR A 231 -34.61 -17.26 -6.72
C TYR A 231 -35.80 -18.17 -6.41
N GLY A 232 -35.75 -18.89 -5.29
CA GLY A 232 -36.83 -19.74 -4.77
C GLY A 232 -37.77 -19.03 -3.77
N ASP A 233 -38.59 -19.80 -3.05
CA ASP A 233 -39.58 -19.34 -2.04
C ASP A 233 -38.96 -18.96 -0.67
N GLU A 234 -37.72 -18.47 -0.64
CA GLU A 234 -36.92 -18.35 0.58
C GLU A 234 -37.01 -16.98 1.27
N ASP A 235 -36.91 -16.99 2.60
CA ASP A 235 -36.82 -15.80 3.44
C ASP A 235 -35.45 -15.14 3.29
N CYS A 236 -35.39 -14.04 2.54
CA CYS A 236 -34.21 -13.18 2.48
C CYS A 236 -33.96 -12.50 3.83
N ASN A 237 -33.11 -13.11 4.67
CA ASN A 237 -32.76 -12.60 6.00
C ASN A 237 -31.85 -11.34 5.99
N VAL A 238 -31.51 -10.82 4.80
CA VAL A 238 -30.68 -9.61 4.64
C VAL A 238 -31.56 -8.37 4.57
N ASP A 239 -31.33 -7.41 5.48
CA ASP A 239 -31.84 -6.04 5.32
C ASP A 239 -31.07 -5.35 4.18
N GLY A 240 -31.69 -5.33 2.99
CA GLY A 240 -31.08 -4.75 1.80
C GLY A 240 -30.79 -3.25 1.91
N VAL A 241 -31.53 -2.50 2.73
CA VAL A 241 -31.30 -1.06 2.93
C VAL A 241 -30.08 -0.84 3.82
N GLN A 242 -29.97 -1.59 4.91
CA GLN A 242 -28.79 -1.53 5.77
C GLN A 242 -27.53 -1.99 5.03
N TYR A 243 -27.62 -3.11 4.31
CA TYR A 243 -26.54 -3.59 3.44
C TYR A 243 -26.08 -2.52 2.44
N GLY A 244 -27.02 -1.90 1.71
CA GLY A 244 -26.67 -0.86 0.75
C GLY A 244 -25.99 0.36 1.38
N LYS A 245 -26.41 0.78 2.59
CA LYS A 245 -25.76 1.87 3.34
C LYS A 245 -24.33 1.51 3.72
N ASP A 246 -24.10 0.29 4.19
CA ASP A 246 -22.76 -0.16 4.61
C ASP A 246 -21.81 -0.26 3.40
N VAL A 247 -22.27 -0.82 2.28
CA VAL A 247 -21.52 -0.84 1.02
C VAL A 247 -21.12 0.56 0.57
N LEU A 248 -22.07 1.51 0.55
CA LEU A 248 -21.79 2.89 0.16
C LEU A 248 -20.76 3.54 1.09
N LYS A 249 -20.93 3.35 2.40
CA LYS A 249 -20.00 3.87 3.41
C LYS A 249 -18.60 3.32 3.22
N GLU A 250 -18.42 2.01 3.06
CA GLU A 250 -17.08 1.42 2.91
C GLU A 250 -16.44 1.79 1.57
N THR A 251 -17.22 1.89 0.49
CA THR A 251 -16.70 2.36 -0.81
C THR A 251 -16.24 3.82 -0.76
N ILE A 252 -16.99 4.70 -0.07
CA ILE A 252 -16.58 6.10 0.15
C ILE A 252 -15.31 6.17 1.01
N ARG A 253 -15.21 5.36 2.07
CA ARG A 253 -14.02 5.28 2.92
C ARG A 253 -12.80 4.79 2.13
N TYR A 254 -12.98 3.79 1.26
CA TYR A 254 -11.96 3.33 0.33
C TYR A 254 -11.51 4.46 -0.61
N ARG A 255 -12.44 5.21 -1.21
CA ARG A 255 -12.06 6.34 -2.07
C ARG A 255 -11.28 7.40 -1.29
N ALA A 256 -11.74 7.74 -0.09
CA ALA A 256 -11.03 8.67 0.79
C ALA A 256 -9.63 8.14 1.17
N HIS A 257 -9.47 6.83 1.34
CA HIS A 257 -8.18 6.19 1.53
C HIS A 257 -7.26 6.33 0.31
N ARG A 258 -7.75 6.01 -0.89
CA ARG A 258 -7.02 6.18 -2.16
C ARG A 258 -6.60 7.63 -2.40
N LEU A 259 -7.42 8.59 -1.97
CA LEU A 259 -7.13 10.03 -2.07
C LEU A 259 -6.18 10.55 -0.97
N GLY A 260 -5.73 9.71 -0.04
CA GLY A 260 -4.85 10.11 1.08
C GLY A 260 -5.57 10.96 2.14
N MET A 261 -6.90 10.93 2.20
CA MET A 261 -7.69 11.63 3.22
C MET A 261 -7.91 10.79 4.48
N LEU A 262 -7.79 9.46 4.36
CA LEU A 262 -7.90 8.49 5.44
C LEU A 262 -6.84 7.39 5.26
N CYS A 263 -6.47 6.72 6.35
CA CYS A 263 -5.85 5.40 6.26
C CYS A 263 -6.70 4.39 6.98
N SER A 264 -6.89 3.26 6.33
CA SER A 264 -7.51 2.10 6.91
C SER A 264 -6.52 0.96 6.76
N LEU A 265 -6.20 0.32 7.88
CA LEU A 265 -5.37 -0.88 7.86
C LEU A 265 -5.97 -1.97 6.97
N LYS A 266 -7.30 -1.93 6.73
CA LYS A 266 -8.00 -2.86 5.83
C LYS A 266 -7.41 -2.89 4.42
N TYR A 267 -6.84 -1.79 3.91
CA TYR A 267 -6.39 -1.73 2.52
C TYR A 267 -4.89 -1.98 2.34
N ARG A 268 -4.17 -2.32 3.41
CA ARG A 268 -2.72 -2.52 3.36
C ARG A 268 -2.35 -3.76 2.56
N ASP A 269 -1.32 -3.64 1.71
CA ASP A 269 -0.65 -4.80 1.11
C ASP A 269 0.33 -5.38 2.13
N LEU A 270 0.09 -6.61 2.58
CA LEU A 270 0.87 -7.26 3.64
C LEU A 270 2.23 -7.77 3.15
N GLU A 271 2.39 -8.06 1.85
CA GLU A 271 3.64 -8.63 1.31
C GLU A 271 4.66 -7.55 0.91
N LYS A 272 4.21 -6.38 0.45
CA LYS A 272 5.13 -5.30 0.03
C LYS A 272 5.86 -4.61 1.19
N GLY A 273 5.59 -4.98 2.44
CA GLY A 273 6.06 -4.22 3.61
C GLY A 273 5.58 -2.77 3.56
N SER A 274 6.01 -1.93 4.50
CA SER A 274 5.84 -0.48 4.37
C SER A 274 6.86 0.14 3.39
N GLY A 275 7.61 -0.66 2.63
CA GLY A 275 8.79 -0.21 1.89
C GLY A 275 8.46 0.24 0.47
N HIS A 276 8.70 1.52 0.20
CA HIS A 276 8.79 2.13 -1.13
C HIS A 276 7.59 1.88 -2.04
N TYR A 277 6.52 2.64 -1.83
CA TYR A 277 5.68 3.03 -2.95
C TYR A 277 6.55 3.86 -3.90
N ALA A 278 7.01 3.22 -4.98
CA ALA A 278 7.76 3.87 -6.04
C ALA A 278 7.02 5.15 -6.46
N VAL A 279 7.65 6.30 -6.23
CA VAL A 279 7.20 7.56 -6.81
C VAL A 279 7.35 7.39 -8.32
N HIS A 280 6.25 7.07 -9.00
CA HIS A 280 6.24 6.96 -10.46
C HIS A 280 6.28 8.37 -11.06
N GLY A 281 7.49 8.92 -11.19
CA GLY A 281 7.78 10.13 -11.95
C GLY A 281 8.42 11.27 -11.16
N LEU A 282 8.82 12.31 -11.89
CA LEU A 282 9.28 13.57 -11.29
C LEU A 282 8.07 14.30 -10.71
N ASP A 283 8.04 14.46 -9.39
CA ASP A 283 7.04 15.31 -8.75
C ASP A 283 7.48 16.79 -8.77
N THR A 284 6.66 17.67 -8.19
CA THR A 284 6.97 19.11 -8.11
C THR A 284 8.22 19.44 -7.30
N ALA A 285 8.59 18.61 -6.33
CA ALA A 285 9.78 18.80 -5.51
C ALA A 285 11.04 18.39 -6.26
N HIS A 286 11.04 17.23 -6.92
CA HIS A 286 12.09 16.78 -7.83
C HIS A 286 12.33 17.81 -8.93
N ALA A 287 11.28 18.33 -9.56
CA ALA A 287 11.38 19.42 -10.54
C ALA A 287 11.89 20.75 -9.93
N GLY A 288 11.69 20.96 -8.63
CA GLY A 288 12.26 22.09 -7.89
C GLY A 288 13.77 21.93 -7.68
N ALA A 289 14.21 20.74 -7.25
CA ALA A 289 15.62 20.41 -7.06
C ALA A 289 16.39 20.49 -8.40
N LEU A 290 15.82 19.94 -9.48
CA LEU A 290 16.41 20.03 -10.82
C LEU A 290 16.58 21.48 -11.31
N ARG A 291 15.67 22.40 -10.94
CA ARG A 291 15.84 23.83 -11.24
C ARG A 291 17.02 24.45 -10.49
N VAL A 292 17.21 24.09 -9.21
CA VAL A 292 18.38 24.54 -8.44
C VAL A 292 19.68 23.99 -9.06
N ILE A 293 19.66 22.73 -9.51
CA ILE A 293 20.78 22.11 -10.23
C ILE A 293 21.08 22.88 -11.54
N ASP A 294 20.05 23.25 -12.30
CA ASP A 294 20.20 24.02 -13.55
C ASP A 294 20.76 25.43 -13.32
N GLU A 295 20.39 26.06 -12.19
CA GLU A 295 20.91 27.37 -11.78
C GLU A 295 22.38 27.29 -11.35
N MET A 296 22.75 26.26 -10.57
CA MET A 296 24.08 26.13 -9.97
C MET A 296 25.10 25.43 -10.86
N LYS A 297 24.65 24.58 -11.79
CA LYS A 297 25.48 23.76 -12.70
C LYS A 297 26.62 23.01 -11.98
N PRO A 298 26.31 22.17 -10.96
CA PRO A 298 27.32 21.37 -10.28
C PRO A 298 27.93 20.34 -11.24
N ARG A 299 29.17 19.92 -10.97
CA ARG A 299 29.82 18.81 -11.68
C ARG A 299 29.63 17.50 -10.95
N ARG A 300 29.65 17.53 -9.61
CA ARG A 300 29.48 16.37 -8.74
C ARG A 300 28.31 16.58 -7.78
N ILE A 301 27.46 15.56 -7.65
CA ILE A 301 26.32 15.52 -6.73
C ILE A 301 26.38 14.24 -5.89
N VAL A 302 26.05 14.36 -4.60
CA VAL A 302 25.69 13.22 -3.76
C VAL A 302 24.19 13.25 -3.50
N ASP A 303 23.49 12.17 -3.85
CA ASP A 303 22.05 12.01 -3.64
C ASP A 303 21.81 11.03 -2.47
N LEU A 304 21.52 11.58 -1.29
CA LEU A 304 21.22 10.79 -0.10
C LEU A 304 19.76 10.36 -0.14
N GLY A 305 19.49 9.06 0.00
CA GLY A 305 18.16 8.48 -0.13
C GLY A 305 17.69 8.45 -1.59
N CYS A 306 18.55 7.98 -2.50
CA CYS A 306 18.32 8.11 -3.94
C CYS A 306 17.13 7.26 -4.47
N GLY A 307 16.61 6.30 -3.69
CA GLY A 307 15.49 5.45 -4.07
C GLY A 307 15.71 4.74 -5.41
N SER A 308 14.76 4.83 -6.35
CA SER A 308 14.92 4.27 -7.71
C SER A 308 15.91 5.04 -8.60
N GLY A 309 16.40 6.21 -8.15
CA GLY A 309 17.38 7.02 -8.86
C GLY A 309 16.78 7.89 -9.98
N ILE A 310 15.50 8.28 -9.88
CA ILE A 310 14.84 9.13 -10.89
C ILE A 310 15.53 10.50 -11.03
N VAL A 311 15.85 11.16 -9.91
CA VAL A 311 16.55 12.46 -9.92
C VAL A 311 17.99 12.29 -10.36
N ALA A 312 18.67 11.26 -9.86
CA ALA A 312 20.03 10.91 -10.28
C ALA A 312 20.15 10.73 -11.80
N ARG A 313 19.22 9.98 -12.42
CA ARG A 313 19.20 9.79 -13.88
C ARG A 313 19.07 11.10 -14.64
N ALA A 314 18.17 11.98 -14.20
CA ALA A 314 17.99 13.30 -14.82
C ALA A 314 19.23 14.20 -14.67
N CYS A 315 20.01 14.04 -13.60
CA CYS A 315 21.30 14.74 -13.43
C CYS A 315 22.38 14.17 -14.37
N ARG A 316 22.46 12.84 -14.50
CA ARG A 316 23.42 12.18 -15.42
C ARG A 316 23.19 12.53 -16.88
N GLU A 317 21.94 12.64 -17.31
CA GLU A 317 21.59 13.10 -18.67
C GLU A 317 22.12 14.52 -18.97
N LYS A 318 22.37 15.32 -17.93
CA LYS A 318 22.99 16.65 -18.03
C LYS A 318 24.52 16.61 -17.94
N GLY A 319 25.13 15.43 -17.86
CA GLY A 319 26.58 15.24 -17.74
C GLY A 319 27.14 15.50 -16.34
N ILE A 320 26.30 15.39 -15.31
CA ILE A 320 26.68 15.57 -13.90
C ILE A 320 27.02 14.19 -13.32
N GLU A 321 28.13 14.09 -12.58
CA GLU A 321 28.53 12.87 -11.88
C GLU A 321 27.71 12.72 -10.59
N VAL A 322 27.01 11.61 -10.43
CA VAL A 322 26.11 11.35 -9.29
C VAL A 322 26.55 10.13 -8.49
N THR A 323 26.78 10.35 -7.19
CA THR A 323 26.90 9.27 -6.20
C THR A 323 25.57 9.12 -5.46
N GLY A 324 24.90 7.98 -5.64
CA GLY A 324 23.67 7.65 -4.89
C GLY A 324 23.99 6.89 -3.61
N VAL A 325 23.29 7.22 -2.52
CA VAL A 325 23.44 6.56 -1.22
C VAL A 325 22.07 6.07 -0.74
N ASP A 326 21.91 4.77 -0.57
CA ASP A 326 20.67 4.18 -0.05
C ASP A 326 20.89 2.76 0.50
N LEU A 327 19.89 2.17 1.16
CA LEU A 327 19.91 0.78 1.61
C LEU A 327 19.68 -0.21 0.46
N VAL A 328 18.97 0.23 -0.59
CA VAL A 328 18.62 -0.55 -1.77
C VAL A 328 19.25 0.09 -3.00
N GLU A 329 19.83 -0.74 -3.87
CA GLU A 329 20.45 -0.25 -5.10
C GLU A 329 19.40 0.32 -6.07
N PRO A 330 19.62 1.51 -6.65
CA PRO A 330 18.70 2.11 -7.61
C PRO A 330 18.64 1.31 -8.93
N ASP A 331 17.73 1.69 -9.82
CA ASP A 331 17.67 1.10 -11.15
C ASP A 331 19.03 1.17 -11.87
N ALA A 332 19.37 0.11 -12.61
CA ALA A 332 20.65 0.02 -13.31
C ALA A 332 20.88 1.24 -14.22
N GLY A 333 22.03 1.89 -14.06
CA GLY A 333 22.41 3.08 -14.82
C GLY A 333 21.83 4.39 -14.30
N SER A 334 21.10 4.41 -13.18
CA SER A 334 20.60 5.66 -12.60
C SER A 334 21.70 6.54 -11.97
N VAL A 335 22.77 5.94 -11.43
CA VAL A 335 23.89 6.63 -10.75
C VAL A 335 25.25 6.24 -11.36
N ASP A 336 26.27 7.10 -11.23
CA ASP A 336 27.64 6.78 -11.62
C ASP A 336 28.33 5.89 -10.57
N HIS A 337 28.06 6.20 -9.30
CA HIS A 337 28.54 5.45 -8.14
C HIS A 337 27.38 5.18 -7.19
N PHE A 338 27.32 3.97 -6.65
CA PHE A 338 26.34 3.61 -5.63
C PHE A 338 27.05 3.17 -4.35
N GLU A 339 26.65 3.77 -3.24
CA GLU A 339 27.15 3.45 -1.90
C GLU A 339 26.01 2.94 -1.04
N LYS A 340 26.06 1.65 -0.67
CA LYS A 340 25.06 1.06 0.20
C LYS A 340 25.32 1.46 1.65
N ALA A 341 24.50 2.36 2.21
CA ALA A 341 24.67 2.85 3.57
C ALA A 341 23.33 3.16 4.27
N ASP A 342 23.30 2.95 5.59
CA ASP A 342 22.21 3.40 6.45
C ASP A 342 22.45 4.88 6.82
N LEU A 343 21.57 5.77 6.38
CA LEU A 343 21.63 7.21 6.68
C LEU A 343 21.42 7.54 8.17
N GLY A 344 20.97 6.58 8.97
CA GLY A 344 20.96 6.67 10.44
C GLY A 344 22.35 6.48 11.08
N GLN A 345 23.35 6.06 10.31
CA GLN A 345 24.73 5.84 10.76
C GLN A 345 25.72 6.80 10.07
N PRO A 346 26.95 6.97 10.59
CA PRO A 346 27.99 7.72 9.89
C PRO A 346 28.28 7.14 8.49
N LEU A 347 28.34 8.00 7.48
CA LEU A 347 28.66 7.59 6.11
C LEU A 347 30.12 7.11 5.99
N PRO A 348 30.40 6.14 5.10
CA PRO A 348 31.77 5.63 4.91
C PRO A 348 32.68 6.59 4.14
N PHE A 349 32.13 7.69 3.61
CA PHE A 349 32.85 8.70 2.83
C PHE A 349 32.40 10.13 3.18
N ASP A 350 33.19 11.12 2.77
CA ASP A 350 32.88 12.55 2.96
C ASP A 350 31.92 13.02 1.86
N ALA A 351 30.62 12.93 2.12
CA ALA A 351 29.59 13.37 1.18
C ALA A 351 29.62 14.88 0.87
N LEU A 352 30.30 15.68 1.70
CA LEU A 352 30.47 17.11 1.46
C LEU A 352 31.70 17.43 0.58
N ASP A 353 32.49 16.43 0.16
CA ASP A 353 33.53 16.59 -0.88
C ASP A 353 32.95 16.58 -2.31
N THR A 354 31.92 17.39 -2.50
CA THR A 354 31.14 17.50 -3.74
C THR A 354 30.73 18.95 -3.98
N ASP A 355 30.05 19.24 -5.08
CA ASP A 355 29.53 20.60 -5.33
C ASP A 355 28.15 20.78 -4.68
N MET A 356 27.34 19.71 -4.67
CA MET A 356 25.99 19.71 -4.11
C MET A 356 25.60 18.38 -3.47
N VAL A 357 24.87 18.43 -2.35
CA VAL A 357 24.23 17.28 -1.70
C VAL A 357 22.72 17.44 -1.74
N LEU A 358 22.03 16.39 -2.15
CA LEU A 358 20.58 16.30 -2.15
C LEU A 358 20.11 15.42 -0.99
N MET A 359 19.09 15.89 -0.28
CA MET A 359 18.32 15.13 0.71
C MET A 359 16.84 15.36 0.38
N LEU A 360 16.31 14.55 -0.53
CA LEU A 360 14.95 14.67 -1.02
C LEU A 360 14.07 13.67 -0.26
N ASP A 361 13.21 14.19 0.60
CA ASP A 361 12.32 13.43 1.47
C ASP A 361 13.04 12.42 2.42
N VAL A 362 14.27 12.76 2.86
CA VAL A 362 15.13 11.89 3.70
C VAL A 362 14.93 12.13 5.19
N ILE A 363 14.95 13.39 5.62
CA ILE A 363 15.16 13.75 7.02
C ILE A 363 13.95 13.37 7.91
N GLU A 364 12.77 13.25 7.32
CA GLU A 364 11.54 12.81 7.97
C GLU A 364 11.49 11.30 8.22
N GLU A 365 12.22 10.49 7.43
CA GLU A 365 12.27 9.04 7.59
C GLU A 365 13.25 8.62 8.70
N LEU A 366 14.17 9.52 9.07
CA LEU A 366 15.20 9.26 10.07
C LEU A 366 14.66 9.40 11.51
N PRO A 367 15.07 8.51 12.44
CA PRO A 367 14.73 8.68 13.85
C PRO A 367 15.39 9.93 14.46
N SER A 368 16.59 10.27 13.99
CA SER A 368 17.45 11.36 14.47
C SER A 368 18.11 12.10 13.30
N PRO A 369 17.37 12.94 12.55
CA PRO A 369 17.92 13.70 11.42
C PRO A 369 19.05 14.64 11.83
N GLU A 370 19.06 15.14 13.06
CA GLU A 370 20.14 15.95 13.61
C GLU A 370 21.48 15.20 13.59
N GLN A 371 21.44 13.88 13.83
CA GLN A 371 22.66 13.07 13.86
C GLN A 371 23.27 12.94 12.47
N LEU A 372 22.46 12.71 11.43
CA LEU A 372 22.94 12.74 10.04
C LEU A 372 23.56 14.10 9.71
N LEU A 373 22.84 15.20 9.98
CA LEU A 373 23.28 16.56 9.67
C LEU A 373 24.59 16.93 10.39
N LEU A 374 24.71 16.60 11.67
CA LEU A 374 25.92 16.81 12.46
C LEU A 374 27.07 15.91 12.00
N ASN A 375 26.80 14.65 11.66
CA ASN A 375 27.82 13.72 11.17
C ASN A 375 28.41 14.21 9.85
N LEU A 376 27.56 14.58 8.88
CA LEU A 376 27.97 15.15 7.61
C LEU A 376 28.87 16.37 7.81
N ARG A 377 28.42 17.33 8.63
CA ARG A 377 29.16 18.57 8.88
C ARG A 377 30.47 18.33 9.62
N ASN A 378 30.43 17.62 10.75
CA ASN A 378 31.58 17.54 11.66
C ASN A 378 32.69 16.62 11.13
N HIS A 379 32.36 15.55 10.42
CA HIS A 379 33.38 14.63 9.88
C HIS A 379 33.93 15.05 8.52
N SER A 380 33.34 16.06 7.88
CA SER A 380 33.81 16.54 6.58
C SER A 380 35.17 17.22 6.67
N ARG A 381 36.07 16.82 5.78
CA ARG A 381 37.38 17.43 5.53
C ARG A 381 37.30 18.49 4.42
N ALA A 382 36.23 18.48 3.63
CA ALA A 382 36.00 19.43 2.55
C ALA A 382 35.64 20.84 3.07
N LEU A 383 35.02 20.93 4.25
CA LEU A 383 34.66 22.20 4.89
C LEU A 383 35.90 22.92 5.42
N ARG A 384 36.15 24.13 4.90
CA ARG A 384 37.28 24.98 5.31
C ARG A 384 36.82 26.42 5.58
N PRO A 385 37.28 27.06 6.67
CA PRO A 385 37.02 28.48 6.89
C PRO A 385 37.46 29.33 5.69
N GLY A 386 36.57 30.20 5.21
CA GLY A 386 36.86 31.10 4.08
C GLY A 386 36.75 30.49 2.68
N LYS A 387 36.54 29.17 2.57
CA LYS A 387 36.17 28.51 1.31
C LYS A 387 34.65 28.37 1.24
N GLU A 388 34.08 28.47 0.05
CA GLU A 388 32.67 28.21 -0.16
C GLU A 388 32.36 26.72 0.09
N SER A 389 31.46 26.46 1.04
CA SER A 389 30.95 25.11 1.35
C SER A 389 30.05 24.58 0.23
N PRO A 390 29.89 23.26 0.06
CA PRO A 390 28.93 22.69 -0.89
C PRO A 390 27.50 23.18 -0.64
N MET A 391 26.69 23.21 -1.69
CA MET A 391 25.25 23.48 -1.59
C MET A 391 24.54 22.24 -1.04
N VAL A 392 23.64 22.42 -0.09
CA VAL A 392 22.80 21.33 0.43
C VAL A 392 21.34 21.67 0.15
N VAL A 393 20.65 20.78 -0.55
CA VAL A 393 19.23 20.90 -0.87
C VAL A 393 18.44 19.90 -0.04
N VAL A 394 17.55 20.39 0.81
CA VAL A 394 16.69 19.57 1.67
C VAL A 394 15.24 19.77 1.27
N VAL A 395 14.52 18.70 0.99
CA VAL A 395 13.06 18.72 0.82
C VAL A 395 12.42 17.91 1.93
N THR A 396 11.36 18.43 2.53
CA THR A 396 10.55 17.68 3.49
C THR A 396 9.09 18.15 3.50
N PRO A 397 8.11 17.27 3.77
CA PRO A 397 6.70 17.60 3.91
C PRO A 397 6.40 18.58 5.03
N ASN A 398 5.33 19.36 4.85
CA ASN A 398 4.85 20.32 5.83
C ASN A 398 3.66 19.75 6.62
N VAL A 399 3.89 19.24 7.84
CA VAL A 399 2.83 18.75 8.74
C VAL A 399 1.75 19.79 9.01
N ALA A 400 2.10 21.08 8.94
CA ALA A 400 1.19 22.19 9.17
C ALA A 400 0.37 22.58 7.92
N PHE A 401 0.33 21.74 6.88
CA PHE A 401 -0.53 21.97 5.71
C PHE A 401 -2.02 22.02 6.10
N ILE A 402 -2.81 22.79 5.35
CA ILE A 402 -4.18 23.17 5.72
C ILE A 402 -5.11 21.97 5.92
N SER A 403 -4.96 20.90 5.12
CA SER A 403 -5.77 19.69 5.30
C SER A 403 -5.54 19.04 6.67
N ASN A 404 -4.29 18.97 7.12
CA ASN A 404 -3.92 18.40 8.41
C ASN A 404 -4.41 19.29 9.56
N ARG A 405 -4.35 20.62 9.39
CA ARG A 405 -4.92 21.54 10.39
C ARG A 405 -6.43 21.38 10.54
N ILE A 406 -7.14 21.27 9.41
CA ILE A 406 -8.59 21.03 9.43
C ILE A 406 -8.90 19.67 10.04
N ALA A 407 -8.15 18.62 9.67
CA ALA A 407 -8.31 17.30 10.26
C ALA A 407 -8.12 17.34 11.78
N LEU A 408 -7.03 17.94 12.25
CA LEU A 408 -6.72 18.12 13.68
C LEU A 408 -7.78 18.96 14.40
N LEU A 409 -8.31 20.01 13.77
CA LEU A 409 -9.40 20.82 14.32
C LEU A 409 -10.64 19.97 14.62
N PHE A 410 -10.91 18.96 13.79
CA PHE A 410 -11.98 17.99 14.01
C PHE A 410 -11.53 16.74 14.79
N GLY A 411 -10.37 16.78 15.47
CA GLY A 411 -9.84 15.68 16.27
C GLY A 411 -9.37 14.47 15.47
N ARG A 412 -9.06 14.65 14.18
CA ARG A 412 -8.59 13.58 13.30
C ARG A 412 -7.08 13.69 13.07
N PHE A 413 -6.35 12.64 13.40
CA PHE A 413 -4.93 12.50 13.11
C PHE A 413 -4.66 11.11 12.56
N ASN A 414 -4.73 10.99 11.23
CA ASN A 414 -4.58 9.72 10.53
C ASN A 414 -3.30 9.76 9.71
N TYR A 415 -2.44 8.76 9.91
CA TYR A 415 -1.36 8.47 8.98
C TYR A 415 -1.94 8.00 7.65
N THR A 416 -1.13 7.96 6.60
CA THR A 416 -1.45 7.49 5.25
C THR A 416 -0.30 6.67 4.70
N ASP A 417 -0.51 5.91 3.62
CA ASP A 417 0.57 5.17 2.95
C ASP A 417 1.41 6.06 2.02
N ARG A 418 1.07 7.36 1.95
CA ARG A 418 1.77 8.38 1.15
C ARG A 418 1.47 9.79 1.64
N GLY A 419 2.36 10.73 1.37
CA GLY A 419 2.15 12.17 1.56
C GLY A 419 2.62 12.67 2.93
N ILE A 420 2.07 13.78 3.41
CA ILE A 420 2.65 14.49 4.57
C ILE A 420 2.68 13.64 5.85
N LEU A 421 1.62 12.86 6.10
CA LEU A 421 1.51 11.96 7.25
C LEU A 421 1.77 10.52 6.83
N ASP A 422 2.77 10.29 5.97
CA ASP A 422 3.21 8.95 5.65
C ASP A 422 3.53 8.16 6.93
N ILE A 423 3.11 6.90 7.00
CA ILE A 423 3.40 5.99 8.12
C ILE A 423 4.91 5.73 8.29
N GLN A 424 5.71 5.92 7.24
CA GLN A 424 7.16 5.82 7.28
C GLN A 424 7.82 7.05 7.93
N HIS A 425 7.15 8.21 7.93
CA HIS A 425 7.69 9.42 8.53
C HIS A 425 7.79 9.28 10.05
N ARG A 426 9.02 9.28 10.55
CA ARG A 426 9.34 9.25 11.99
C ARG A 426 9.39 10.64 12.60
N ARG A 427 9.68 11.66 11.78
CA ARG A 427 9.75 13.07 12.18
C ARG A 427 8.85 13.92 11.29
N LEU A 428 8.11 14.82 11.91
CA LEU A 428 7.17 15.70 11.23
C LEU A 428 7.70 17.12 11.28
N PHE A 429 7.89 17.73 10.10
CA PHE A 429 8.43 19.08 9.98
C PHE A 429 7.35 20.09 9.60
N ASN A 430 7.50 21.28 10.16
CA ASN A 430 6.93 22.50 9.61
C ASN A 430 8.07 23.48 9.33
N ARG A 431 7.77 24.61 8.69
CA ARG A 431 8.78 25.62 8.34
C ARG A 431 9.68 26.06 9.52
N VAL A 432 9.10 26.20 10.71
CA VAL A 432 9.82 26.68 11.90
C VAL A 432 10.72 25.59 12.45
N ALA A 433 10.19 24.37 12.59
CA ALA A 433 10.95 23.21 13.05
C ALA A 433 12.14 22.92 12.11
N LEU A 434 11.91 22.90 10.79
CA LEU A 434 12.97 22.67 9.80
C LEU A 434 14.08 23.73 9.88
N ARG A 435 13.71 25.01 9.94
CA ARG A 435 14.67 26.11 10.08
C ARG A 435 15.50 25.97 11.35
N ARG A 436 14.86 25.60 12.46
CA ARG A 436 15.52 25.39 13.74
C ARG A 436 16.49 24.20 13.67
N THR A 437 16.04 23.03 13.21
CA THR A 437 16.89 21.83 13.10
C THR A 437 18.15 22.09 12.28
N LEU A 438 18.02 22.71 11.10
CA LEU A 438 19.16 23.07 10.24
C LEU A 438 20.08 24.10 10.92
N GLY A 439 19.51 25.14 11.54
CA GLY A 439 20.28 26.18 12.23
C GLY A 439 21.06 25.63 13.43
N ASP A 440 20.42 24.81 14.27
CA ASP A 440 21.02 24.17 15.45
C ASP A 440 22.13 23.19 15.02
N CYS A 441 22.00 22.55 13.85
CA CYS A 441 23.05 21.73 13.23
C CYS A 441 24.11 22.56 12.47
N GLY A 442 24.08 23.89 12.54
CA GLY A 442 25.04 24.81 11.93
C GLY A 442 25.03 24.86 10.40
N TYR A 443 23.85 24.77 9.80
CA TYR A 443 23.62 25.04 8.39
C TYR A 443 23.11 26.47 8.21
N ALA A 444 23.82 27.27 7.41
CA ALA A 444 23.40 28.60 7.01
C ALA A 444 22.33 28.48 5.92
N ILE A 445 21.10 28.85 6.23
CA ILE A 445 19.98 28.77 5.29
C ILE A 445 20.00 29.98 4.36
N GLU A 446 20.08 29.71 3.05
CA GLU A 446 20.04 30.75 2.01
C GLU A 446 18.61 31.07 1.59
N LYS A 447 17.82 30.03 1.28
CA LYS A 447 16.46 30.21 0.79
C LYS A 447 15.56 29.04 1.20
N ILE A 448 14.33 29.38 1.61
CA ILE A 448 13.23 28.42 1.84
C ILE A 448 12.16 28.67 0.78
N THR A 449 11.96 27.71 -0.09
CA THR A 449 11.01 27.77 -1.20
C THR A 449 9.79 26.89 -0.87
N PRO A 450 8.57 27.45 -0.82
CA PRO A 450 7.36 26.65 -0.67
C PRO A 450 7.07 25.88 -1.96
N VAL A 451 6.78 24.58 -1.84
CA VAL A 451 6.39 23.71 -2.95
C VAL A 451 4.88 23.43 -2.82
N ALA A 452 4.13 23.75 -3.87
CA ALA A 452 2.68 23.52 -3.93
C ALA A 452 2.36 22.11 -4.44
N ILE A 453 1.12 21.67 -4.26
CA ILE A 453 0.64 20.36 -4.74
C ILE A 453 0.74 20.31 -6.28
N PRO A 454 1.24 19.21 -6.86
CA PRO A 454 1.30 19.01 -8.32
C PRO A 454 -0.08 18.65 -8.90
N TRP A 455 -1.05 19.57 -8.87
CA TRP A 455 -2.42 19.28 -9.33
C TRP A 455 -2.52 18.85 -10.80
N GLU A 456 -1.59 19.28 -11.65
CA GLU A 456 -1.51 18.79 -13.04
C GLU A 456 -1.20 17.29 -13.11
N ALA A 457 -0.36 16.76 -12.22
CA ALA A 457 -0.11 15.32 -12.12
C ALA A 457 -1.28 14.56 -11.49
N VAL A 458 -2.07 15.21 -10.63
CA VAL A 458 -3.19 14.57 -9.92
C VAL A 458 -4.46 14.49 -10.75
N VAL A 459 -4.84 15.59 -11.42
CA VAL A 459 -6.15 15.73 -12.09
C VAL A 459 -6.01 15.88 -13.61
N GLY A 460 -4.84 16.27 -14.10
CA GLY A 460 -4.60 16.51 -15.52
C GLY A 460 -5.40 17.69 -16.12
N GLY A 461 -5.09 18.01 -17.38
CA GLY A 461 -5.86 18.95 -18.20
C GLY A 461 -5.88 20.41 -17.70
N GLY A 462 -6.84 21.19 -18.22
CA GLY A 462 -6.97 22.61 -17.89
C GLY A 462 -7.31 22.89 -16.43
N ILE A 463 -8.07 22.00 -15.78
CA ILE A 463 -8.44 22.11 -14.36
C ILE A 463 -7.21 21.93 -13.47
N GLY A 464 -6.37 20.92 -13.75
CA GLY A 464 -5.11 20.70 -13.02
C GLY A 464 -4.20 21.93 -13.05
N ARG A 465 -4.01 22.53 -14.24
CA ARG A 465 -3.18 23.75 -14.40
C ARG A 465 -3.73 24.96 -13.66
N PHE A 466 -5.05 25.15 -13.66
CA PHE A 466 -5.69 26.22 -12.90
C PHE A 466 -5.49 26.02 -11.39
N LEU A 467 -5.76 24.82 -10.86
CA LEU A 467 -5.58 24.49 -9.45
C LEU A 467 -4.11 24.63 -9.02
N GLN A 468 -3.17 24.21 -9.86
CA GLN A 468 -1.74 24.37 -9.58
C GLN A 468 -1.32 25.84 -9.52
N SER A 469 -1.84 26.68 -10.41
CA SER A 469 -1.58 28.12 -10.39
C SER A 469 -2.17 28.77 -9.13
N ALA A 470 -3.42 28.44 -8.79
CA ALA A 470 -4.11 28.96 -7.62
C ALA A 470 -3.40 28.55 -6.31
N THR A 471 -3.09 27.26 -6.16
CA THR A 471 -2.37 26.75 -4.98
C THR A 471 -0.93 27.24 -4.90
N GLY A 472 -0.26 27.44 -6.04
CA GLY A 472 1.05 28.08 -6.10
C GLY A 472 1.03 29.52 -5.57
N LEU A 473 -0.02 30.30 -5.87
CA LEU A 473 -0.19 31.64 -5.31
C LEU A 473 -0.47 31.60 -3.81
N LEU A 474 -1.36 30.70 -3.35
CA LEU A 474 -1.66 30.53 -1.94
C LEU A 474 -0.43 30.08 -1.14
N ALA A 475 0.39 29.19 -1.68
CA ALA A 475 1.64 28.75 -1.07
C ALA A 475 2.67 29.88 -0.96
N LYS A 476 2.61 30.91 -1.83
CA LYS A 476 3.44 32.13 -1.71
C LYS A 476 2.88 33.09 -0.65
N LEU A 477 1.56 33.28 -0.61
CA LEU A 477 0.90 34.22 0.31
C LEU A 477 0.89 33.70 1.76
N TRP A 478 0.61 32.42 1.94
CA TRP A 478 0.58 31.77 3.25
C TRP A 478 1.31 30.43 3.24
N PRO A 479 2.65 30.44 3.15
CA PRO A 479 3.46 29.23 2.99
C PRO A 479 3.23 28.18 4.07
N SER A 480 3.06 28.61 5.34
CA SER A 480 2.91 27.66 6.43
C SER A 480 1.65 26.81 6.34
N ALA A 481 0.58 27.29 5.68
CA ALA A 481 -0.67 26.58 5.53
C ALA A 481 -0.83 25.92 4.15
N PHE A 482 -0.26 26.49 3.09
CA PHE A 482 -0.53 26.06 1.70
C PHE A 482 0.69 25.50 0.96
N ALA A 483 1.90 25.54 1.54
CA ALA A 483 3.00 24.74 1.02
C ALA A 483 2.81 23.28 1.44
N PHE A 484 2.82 22.38 0.45
CA PHE A 484 2.75 20.93 0.66
C PHE A 484 4.08 20.40 1.21
N GLN A 485 5.19 20.86 0.63
CA GLN A 485 6.55 20.62 1.08
C GLN A 485 7.32 21.93 1.18
N PHE A 486 8.42 21.93 1.92
CA PHE A 486 9.42 22.99 1.89
C PHE A 486 10.71 22.48 1.30
N MET A 487 11.22 23.19 0.30
CA MET A 487 12.57 23.00 -0.23
C MET A 487 13.49 24.07 0.35
N VAL A 488 14.55 23.65 1.01
CA VAL A 488 15.55 24.52 1.62
C VAL A 488 16.87 24.36 0.90
N THR A 489 17.49 25.48 0.57
CA THR A 489 18.89 25.54 0.13
C THR A 489 19.70 26.14 1.26
N CYS A 490 20.73 25.43 1.69
CA CYS A 490 21.58 25.82 2.80
C CYS A 490 23.01 25.37 2.59
N ARG A 491 23.92 25.92 3.37
CA ARG A 491 25.34 25.55 3.36
C ARG A 491 25.82 25.17 4.76
N PRO A 492 26.50 24.04 4.93
CA PRO A 492 27.11 23.68 6.21
C PRO A 492 28.24 24.66 6.55
N MET A 493 28.24 25.17 7.78
CA MET A 493 29.33 26.01 8.27
C MET A 493 30.45 25.12 8.85
N PRO A 494 31.73 25.49 8.69
CA PRO A 494 32.84 24.77 9.31
C PRO A 494 32.65 24.67 10.83
N GLY A 495 32.80 23.46 11.37
CA GLY A 495 32.75 23.20 12.81
C GLY A 495 34.05 23.56 13.52
N VAL A 496 34.08 23.32 14.84
CA VAL A 496 35.25 23.57 15.68
C VAL A 496 36.45 22.77 15.21
N GLU A 497 36.27 21.50 14.86
CA GLU A 497 37.35 20.63 14.40
C GLU A 497 37.99 21.13 13.10
N GLN A 498 37.20 21.59 12.13
CA GLN A 498 37.71 22.19 10.90
C GLN A 498 38.50 23.48 11.16
N ILE A 499 38.03 24.31 12.08
CA ILE A 499 38.73 25.54 12.48
C ILE A 499 40.06 25.21 13.14
N LEU A 500 40.09 24.24 14.08
CA LEU A 500 41.31 23.80 14.76
C LEU A 500 42.33 23.23 13.76
N ARG A 501 41.91 22.33 12.87
CA ARG A 501 42.80 21.78 11.82
C ARG A 501 43.34 22.86 10.89
N THR A 502 42.51 23.84 10.52
CA THR A 502 42.96 24.96 9.68
C THR A 502 43.99 25.82 10.40
N ARG A 503 43.84 26.04 11.72
CA ARG A 503 44.83 26.75 12.53
C ARG A 503 46.16 26.01 12.62
N GLU A 504 46.13 24.70 12.85
CA GLU A 504 47.34 23.85 12.87
C GLU A 504 48.07 23.91 11.53
N GLN A 505 47.34 23.88 10.41
CA GLN A 505 47.91 23.98 9.06
C GLN A 505 48.50 25.36 8.74
N LEU A 506 48.01 26.43 9.37
CA LEU A 506 48.51 27.80 9.19
C LEU A 506 49.78 28.10 10.01
N GLY A 507 50.28 27.16 10.82
CA GLY A 507 51.59 27.27 11.48
C GLY A 507 51.69 28.33 12.57
N THR A 508 50.58 28.81 13.13
CA THR A 508 50.62 29.66 14.33
C THR A 508 50.96 28.81 15.56
N ASN A 509 52.24 28.75 15.92
CA ASN A 509 52.75 28.32 17.23
C ASN A 509 52.22 29.26 18.34
N ALA A 510 50.93 29.16 18.67
CA ALA A 510 50.49 29.51 20.01
C ALA A 510 50.52 28.19 20.79
N GLU A 511 51.55 27.99 21.61
CA GLU A 511 51.59 26.91 22.58
C GLU A 511 50.27 26.93 23.37
N ILE A 512 49.50 25.85 23.27
CA ILE A 512 48.43 25.60 24.22
C ILE A 512 49.15 25.36 25.54
N VAL A 513 49.16 26.37 26.41
CA VAL A 513 49.67 26.24 27.77
C VAL A 513 48.88 25.09 28.41
N PRO A 514 49.53 24.01 28.85
CA PRO A 514 48.83 22.94 29.55
C PRO A 514 48.22 23.53 30.81
N ILE A 515 46.91 23.32 30.99
CA ILE A 515 46.25 23.64 32.25
C ILE A 515 46.90 22.72 33.29
N PRO A 516 47.61 23.24 34.32
CA PRO A 516 48.19 22.39 35.34
C PRO A 516 47.08 21.63 36.06
N GLU A 517 47.29 20.33 36.27
CA GLU A 517 46.29 19.38 36.83
C GLU A 517 45.81 19.70 38.27
N ASN A 518 46.23 20.81 38.88
CA ASN A 518 46.07 21.06 40.33
C ASN A 518 45.16 22.25 40.71
N GLU A 519 44.25 22.73 39.86
CA GLU A 519 43.28 23.79 40.25
C GLU A 519 41.80 23.37 40.20
N PHE A 520 41.49 22.12 40.54
CA PHE A 520 40.10 21.64 40.72
C PHE A 520 39.65 21.44 42.18
N GLU A 521 40.39 21.94 43.18
CA GLU A 521 40.00 21.81 44.60
C GLU A 521 39.43 23.07 45.25
N ALA A 522 39.13 24.15 44.52
CA ALA A 522 38.58 25.37 45.12
C ALA A 522 37.38 25.94 44.34
N CYS A 523 36.30 25.17 44.23
CA CYS A 523 34.92 25.70 44.19
C CYS A 523 33.92 24.55 44.35
N CYS A 524 33.67 24.17 45.61
CA CYS A 524 32.39 23.58 46.01
C CYS A 524 31.36 24.67 46.26
#